data_AF-A0A645DRP3-F1
#
_entry.id   AF-A0A645DRP3-F1
#
_cell.length_a   1.000
_cell.length_b   1.000
_cell.length_c   1.000
_cell.angle_alpha   90.00
_cell.angle_beta   90.00
_cell.angle_gamma   90.00
#
_symmetry.space_group_name_H-M   'P 1'
#
loop_
_entity.id
_entity.type
_entity.pdbx_description
1 polymer ?
#
loop_
_entity_poly.entity_id
_entity_poly.type
_entity_poly.pdbx_seq_one_letter_code
_entity_poly.pdbx_strand_id
1 'polypeptide(L)'
;MFENAMAMLGYTVKPLWESTNTEALIMAVINNLGISVLPYVLVKQYIKLGQVSELTVEKLRLDRQLCIIYHKNKFLSPVMRDFLMTCEKSIDHLHE
;
A
#
# COMPACT_ATOMS: atom_id res chain seq x y z
N MET A 1 -6.89 -7.39 7.80
CA MET A 1 -5.80 -8.25 7.29
C MET A 1 -4.53 -8.10 8.12
N PHE A 2 -4.00 -6.89 8.32
CA PHE A 2 -2.87 -6.65 9.21
C PHE A 2 -3.09 -7.22 10.63
N GLU A 3 -4.22 -6.91 11.26
CA GLU A 3 -4.55 -7.42 12.60
C GLU A 3 -4.51 -8.95 12.68
N ASN A 4 -5.10 -9.65 11.70
CA ASN A 4 -5.07 -11.10 11.63
C ASN A 4 -3.63 -11.63 11.48
N ALA A 5 -2.81 -10.99 10.65
CA ALA A 5 -1.40 -11.37 10.48
C ALA A 5 -0.61 -11.21 11.78
N MET A 6 -0.84 -10.11 12.52
CA MET A 6 -0.23 -9.88 13.83
C MET A 6 -0.73 -10.90 14.88
N ALA A 7 -2.02 -11.22 14.87
CA ALA A 7 -2.60 -12.23 15.76
C ALA A 7 -2.00 -13.63 15.51
N MET A 8 -1.76 -14.00 14.25
CA MET A 8 -1.08 -15.25 13.89
C MET A 8 0.38 -15.31 14.37
N LEU A 9 1.03 -14.15 14.54
CA LEU A 9 2.35 -14.03 15.13
C LEU A 9 2.31 -13.95 16.68
N GLY A 10 1.13 -14.02 17.30
CA GLY A 10 0.95 -13.96 18.75
C GLY A 10 0.84 -12.54 19.32
N TYR A 11 0.65 -11.53 18.48
CA TYR A 11 0.51 -10.14 18.91
C TYR A 11 -0.95 -9.69 18.94
N THR A 12 -1.32 -8.95 19.98
CA THR A 12 -2.58 -8.22 20.05
C THR A 12 -2.32 -6.76 19.73
N VAL A 13 -2.92 -6.25 18.65
CA VAL A 13 -2.82 -4.84 18.26
C VAL A 13 -4.05 -4.11 18.78
N LYS A 14 -3.86 -2.95 19.41
CA LYS A 14 -4.93 -2.02 19.76
C LYS A 14 -4.63 -0.69 19.08
N PRO A 15 -5.45 -0.24 18.12
CA PRO A 15 -5.21 1.05 17.47
C PRO A 15 -5.38 2.18 18.49
N LEU A 16 -4.41 3.09 18.53
CA LEU A 16 -4.55 4.37 19.27
C LEU A 16 -5.56 5.29 18.58
N TRP A 17 -5.55 5.27 17.25
CA TRP A 17 -6.39 6.08 16.37
C TRP A 17 -6.49 5.41 15.01
N GLU A 18 -7.60 5.64 14.30
CA GLU A 18 -7.87 5.07 12.98
C GLU A 18 -8.37 6.14 12.02
N SER A 19 -8.00 6.01 10.75
CA SER A 19 -8.45 6.88 9.67
C SER A 19 -8.43 6.14 8.35
N THR A 20 -9.36 6.49 7.46
CA THR A 20 -9.39 6.00 6.08
C THR A 20 -8.61 6.91 5.12
N ASN A 21 -8.16 8.08 5.59
CA ASN A 21 -7.35 9.00 4.80
C ASN A 21 -5.86 8.70 5.01
N THR A 22 -5.19 8.22 3.95
CA THR A 22 -3.76 7.92 3.98
C THR A 22 -2.90 9.12 4.36
N GLU A 23 -3.20 10.31 3.83
CA GLU A 23 -2.42 11.51 4.14
C GLU A 23 -2.53 11.89 5.62
N ALA A 24 -3.72 11.75 6.20
CA ALA A 24 -3.93 11.98 7.62
C ALA A 24 -3.11 10.99 8.49
N LEU A 25 -3.01 9.72 8.07
CA LEU A 25 -2.18 8.73 8.74
C LEU A 25 -0.68 9.04 8.62
N ILE A 26 -0.21 9.48 7.44
CA ILE A 26 1.19 9.89 7.24
C ILE A 26 1.53 11.09 8.13
N MET A 27 0.66 12.11 8.13
CA MET A 27 0.87 13.30 8.95
C MET A 27 0.86 12.97 10.45
N ALA A 28 0.01 12.04 10.89
CA ALA A 28 0.01 11.58 12.28
C ALA A 28 1.37 10.94 12.67
N VAL A 29 1.97 10.13 11.79
CA VAL A 29 3.31 9.56 12.01
C VAL A 29 4.38 10.66 12.05
N ILE A 30 4.37 11.59 11.08
CA ILE A 30 5.33 12.72 11.03
C ILE A 30 5.23 13.59 12.29
N ASN A 31 4.02 13.77 12.83
CA ASN A 31 3.78 14.53 14.06
C ASN A 31 3.95 13.69 15.34
N ASN A 32 4.60 12.53 15.26
CA ASN A 32 4.94 11.67 16.39
C ASN A 32 3.75 11.10 17.17
N LEU A 33 2.59 10.90 16.54
CA LEU A 33 1.45 10.23 17.19
C LEU A 33 1.74 8.74 17.44
N GLY A 34 2.58 8.12 16.61
CA GLY A 34 2.94 6.71 16.70
C GLY A 34 3.37 6.13 15.35
N ILE A 35 3.07 4.84 15.15
CA ILE A 35 3.33 4.12 13.90
C ILE A 35 2.03 3.89 13.11
N SER A 36 2.14 3.75 11.79
CA SER A 36 1.01 3.42 10.91
C SER A 36 1.38 2.29 9.95
N VAL A 37 0.36 1.59 9.45
CA VAL A 37 0.50 0.50 8.48
C VAL A 37 -0.08 0.98 7.15
N LEU A 38 0.77 1.18 6.16
CA LEU A 38 0.41 1.78 4.88
C LEU A 38 1.07 1.03 3.71
N PRO A 39 0.47 1.06 2.51
CA PRO A 39 1.11 0.56 1.30
C PRO A 39 2.42 1.31 1.02
N TYR A 40 3.51 0.57 0.78
CA TYR A 40 4.85 1.11 0.55
C TYR A 40 4.88 2.22 -0.52
N VAL A 41 4.19 2.00 -1.64
CA VAL A 41 4.11 2.96 -2.76
C VAL A 41 3.64 4.35 -2.32
N LEU A 42 2.73 4.44 -1.32
CA LEU A 42 2.19 5.71 -0.85
C LEU A 42 3.13 6.47 0.09
N VAL A 43 4.12 5.79 0.68
CA VAL A 43 5.07 6.36 1.65
C VAL A 43 6.50 6.46 1.12
N LYS A 44 6.81 5.88 -0.04
CA LYS A 44 8.15 5.82 -0.64
C LYS A 44 8.86 7.18 -0.69
N GLN A 45 8.15 8.24 -1.08
CA GLN A 45 8.73 9.58 -1.15
C GLN A 45 9.06 10.15 0.24
N TYR A 46 8.17 9.97 1.22
CA TYR A 46 8.39 10.42 2.59
C TYR A 46 9.57 9.70 3.26
N ILE A 47 9.75 8.41 2.95
CA ILE A 47 10.93 7.63 3.38
C ILE A 47 12.20 8.18 2.72
N LYS A 48 12.17 8.40 1.40
CA LYS A 48 13.32 8.96 0.65
C LYS A 48 13.76 10.33 1.18
N LEU A 49 12.79 11.15 1.63
CA LEU A 49 13.04 12.47 2.22
C LEU A 49 13.43 12.40 3.70
N GLY A 50 13.47 11.22 4.32
CA GLY A 50 13.80 11.03 5.74
C GLY A 50 12.74 11.56 6.71
N GLN A 51 11.50 11.77 6.23
CA GLN A 51 10.39 12.28 7.06
C GLN A 51 9.73 11.17 7.89
N VAL A 52 9.77 9.94 7.38
CA VAL A 52 9.32 8.73 8.08
C VAL A 52 10.30 7.61 7.82
N SER A 53 10.29 6.59 8.67
CA SER A 53 11.11 5.40 8.53
C SER A 53 10.25 4.15 8.37
N GLU A 54 10.71 3.20 7.56
CA GLU A 54 10.09 1.89 7.45
C GLU A 54 10.43 1.01 8.67
N LEU A 55 9.44 0.28 9.18
CA LEU A 55 9.62 -0.71 10.24
C LEU A 55 9.46 -2.11 9.65
N THR A 56 10.53 -2.89 9.66
CA THR A 56 10.48 -4.31 9.27
C THR A 56 10.09 -5.17 10.47
N VAL A 57 9.05 -5.99 10.31
CA VAL A 57 8.64 -6.99 11.31
C VAL A 57 9.05 -8.37 10.83
N GLU A 58 9.85 -9.07 11.64
CA GLU A 58 10.33 -10.40 11.30
C GLU A 58 9.16 -11.37 11.09
N LYS A 59 9.24 -12.22 10.05
CA LYS A 59 8.19 -13.20 9.66
C LYS A 59 6.85 -12.59 9.23
N LEU A 60 6.75 -11.26 9.06
CA LEU A 60 5.58 -10.62 8.51
C LEU A 60 5.82 -10.25 7.04
N ARG A 61 5.05 -10.84 6.12
CA ARG A 61 5.01 -10.45 4.71
C ARG A 61 3.60 -10.04 4.32
N LEU A 62 3.45 -8.79 3.88
CA LEU A 62 2.17 -8.18 3.51
C LEU A 62 2.21 -7.72 2.06
N ASP A 63 2.50 -8.65 1.16
CA ASP A 63 2.58 -8.37 -0.27
C ASP A 63 1.18 -8.19 -0.87
N ARG A 64 1.07 -7.22 -1.78
CA ARG A 64 -0.16 -6.87 -2.49
C ARG A 64 0.11 -6.71 -3.97
N GLN A 65 -0.79 -7.26 -4.77
CA GLN A 65 -0.80 -7.11 -6.22
C GLN A 65 -1.88 -6.10 -6.62
N LEU A 66 -1.53 -5.19 -7.51
CA LEU A 66 -2.51 -4.36 -8.21
C LEU A 66 -2.94 -5.10 -9.46
N CYS A 67 -4.25 -5.31 -9.61
CA CYS A 67 -4.82 -6.06 -10.71
C CYS A 67 -5.78 -5.18 -11.49
N ILE A 68 -5.75 -5.30 -12.82
CA ILE A 68 -6.78 -4.71 -13.68
C ILE A 68 -7.87 -5.75 -13.91
N ILE A 69 -9.12 -5.41 -13.60
CA ILE A 69 -10.25 -6.33 -13.65
C ILE A 69 -11.29 -5.84 -14.66
N TYR A 70 -11.70 -6.70 -15.58
CA TYR A 70 -12.80 -6.46 -16.52
C TYR A 70 -13.57 -7.75 -16.78
N HIS A 71 -14.83 -7.62 -17.21
CA HIS A 71 -15.69 -8.78 -17.47
C HIS A 71 -15.15 -9.62 -18.64
N LYS A 72 -15.19 -10.95 -18.53
CA LYS A 72 -14.68 -11.88 -19.56
C LYS A 72 -15.25 -11.64 -20.97
N ASN A 73 -16.49 -11.14 -21.05
CA ASN A 73 -17.16 -10.83 -22.31
C ASN A 73 -17.23 -9.32 -22.60
N LYS A 74 -16.41 -8.50 -21.93
CA LYS A 74 -16.35 -7.06 -22.21
C LYS A 74 -15.65 -6.85 -23.55
N PHE A 75 -16.29 -6.14 -24.48
CA PHE A 75 -15.60 -5.69 -25.68
C PHE A 75 -14.53 -4.67 -25.31
N LEU A 76 -13.26 -5.02 -25.55
CA LEU A 76 -12.13 -4.12 -25.35
C LEU A 76 -11.95 -3.28 -26.63
N SER A 77 -12.37 -2.02 -26.60
CA SER A 77 -12.10 -1.11 -27.72
C SER A 77 -10.59 -0.91 -27.91
N PRO A 78 -10.12 -0.47 -29.09
CA PRO A 78 -8.71 -0.16 -29.30
C PRO A 78 -8.14 0.76 -28.21
N VAL A 79 -8.87 1.85 -27.89
CA VAL A 79 -8.50 2.79 -26.82
C VAL A 79 -8.38 2.12 -25.46
N MET A 80 -9.28 1.17 -25.12
CA MET A 80 -9.18 0.41 -23.87
C MET A 80 -7.92 -0.46 -23.84
N ARG A 81 -7.56 -1.10 -24.97
CA ARG A 81 -6.33 -1.92 -25.04
C ARG A 81 -5.08 -1.05 -24.89
N ASP A 82 -5.07 0.13 -25.52
CA ASP A 82 -3.98 1.08 -25.38
C ASP A 82 -3.82 1.57 -23.93
N PHE A 83 -4.95 1.82 -23.26
CA PHE A 83 -4.95 2.14 -21.83
C PHE A 83 -4.42 0.99 -20.98
N LEU A 84 -4.88 -0.25 -21.21
CA LEU A 84 -4.40 -1.43 -20.49
C LEU A 84 -2.88 -1.62 -20.65
N MET A 85 -2.37 -1.53 -21.88
CA MET A 85 -0.93 -1.59 -22.16
C MET A 85 -0.15 -0.47 -21.46
N THR A 86 -0.74 0.72 -21.34
CA THR A 86 -0.11 1.84 -20.62
C THR A 86 -0.06 1.56 -19.11
N CYS A 87 -1.14 1.04 -18.54
CA CYS A 87 -1.18 0.64 -17.13
C CYS A 87 -0.16 -0.45 -16.81
N GLU A 88 -0.04 -1.48 -17.65
CA GLU A 88 0.94 -2.57 -17.46
C GLU A 88 2.37 -2.02 -17.41
N LYS A 89 2.75 -1.16 -18.37
CA LYS A 89 4.07 -0.51 -18.39
C LYS A 89 4.34 0.37 -17.17
N SER A 90 3.31 1.00 -16.61
CA SER A 90 3.46 1.87 -15.43
C SER A 90 3.74 1.09 -14.14
N ILE A 91 3.32 -0.18 -14.09
CA ILE A 91 3.54 -1.04 -12.92
C ILE A 91 5.00 -1.49 -12.85
N ASP A 92 5.66 -1.72 -13.99
CA ASP A 92 7.08 -2.07 -14.02
C ASP A 92 7.97 -0.97 -13.40
N HIS A 93 7.58 0.30 -13.55
CA HIS A 93 8.29 1.45 -12.97
C HIS A 93 8.01 1.67 -11.47
N LEU A 94 7.03 0.98 -10.89
CA LEU A 94 6.72 1.06 -9.45
C LEU A 94 7.56 0.08 -8.62
N HIS A 95 8.21 -0.89 -9.27
CA HIS A 95 9.08 -1.88 -8.64
C HIS A 95 10.57 -1.48 -8.59
N GLU A 96 10.95 -0.35 -9.20
CA GLU A 96 12.24 0.36 -9.02
C GLU A 96 12.10 1.48 -8.00
#